data_AF-A0A4V5MXD4-F1
#
_entry.id   AF-A0A4V5MXD4-F1
#
_cell.length_a   1.000
_cell.length_b   1.000
_cell.length_c   1.000
_cell.angle_alpha   90.00
_cell.angle_beta   90.00
_cell.angle_gamma   90.00
#
_symmetry.space_group_name_H-M   'P 1'
#
loop_
_entity.id
_entity.type
_entity.pdbx_description
1 polymer ?
#
loop_
_entity_poly.entity_id
_entity_poly.type
_entity_poly.pdbx_seq_one_letter_code
_entity_poly.pdbx_strand_id
1 'polypeptide(L)' 'MTAKSPAAVPRAHTETLQDGSHVRLGVFLPNAKSRRAKLTADQLQPLADLGLEWAAA' A
#
# COMPACT_ATOMS: atom_id res chain seq x y z
N MET A 1 -1.02 -16.47 -14.43
CA MET A 1 -0.28 -16.65 -13.16
C MET A 1 -1.06 -15.91 -12.08
N THR A 2 -1.83 -16.61 -11.25
CA THR A 2 -2.66 -15.97 -10.23
C THR A 2 -1.78 -15.72 -9.00
N ALA A 3 -1.32 -14.48 -8.83
CA ALA A 3 -0.53 -14.11 -7.66
C ALA A 3 -1.39 -14.32 -6.41
N LYS A 4 -0.96 -15.25 -5.54
CA LYS A 4 -1.55 -15.49 -4.23
C LYS A 4 -1.44 -14.21 -3.42
N SER A 5 -2.59 -13.64 -3.02
CA SER A 5 -2.59 -12.47 -2.15
C SER A 5 -1.82 -12.81 -0.85
N PRO A 6 -0.85 -11.99 -0.43
CA PRO A 6 -0.14 -12.22 0.82
C PRO A 6 -1.13 -12.28 1.99
N ALA A 7 -0.79 -13.07 3.02
CA ALA A 7 -1.59 -13.16 4.23
C ALA A 7 -1.92 -11.76 4.75
N ALA A 8 -3.19 -11.54 5.12
CA ALA A 8 -3.67 -10.22 5.55
C ALA A 8 -2.87 -9.74 6.77
N VAL A 9 -2.05 -8.70 6.57
CA VAL A 9 -1.30 -8.05 7.64
C VAL A 9 -2.29 -7.59 8.72
N PRO A 10 -2.10 -7.96 10.01
CA PRO A 10 -2.99 -7.54 11.08
C PRO A 10 -3.16 -6.02 11.09
N ARG A 11 -4.39 -5.54 11.31
CA ARG A 11 -4.70 -4.10 11.25
C ARG A 11 -3.85 -3.25 12.21
N ALA A 12 -3.38 -3.84 13.31
CA ALA A 12 -2.54 -3.21 14.32
C ALA A 12 -1.03 -3.33 14.05
N HIS A 13 -0.62 -4.02 12.98
CA HIS A 13 0.80 -4.15 12.65
C HIS A 13 1.39 -2.79 12.25
N THR A 14 2.53 -2.47 12.85
CA THR A 14 3.27 -1.23 12.68
C THR A 14 4.71 -1.56 12.30
N GLU A 15 5.24 -0.88 11.30
CA GLU A 15 6.66 -0.90 10.94
C GLU A 15 7.33 0.42 11.29
N THR A 16 8.62 0.36 11.63
CA THR A 16 9.46 1.53 11.84
C THR A 16 10.32 1.73 10.59
N LEU A 17 10.21 2.90 9.97
CA LEU A 17 10.99 3.27 8.80
C LEU A 17 12.40 3.74 9.21
N GLN A 18 13.30 3.86 8.23
CA GLN A 18 14.69 4.27 8.45
C GLN A 18 14.83 5.68 9.06
N ASP A 19 13.84 6.53 8.83
CA ASP A 19 13.74 7.88 9.41
C ASP A 19 13.16 7.89 10.85
N GLY A 20 12.86 6.71 11.41
CA GLY A 20 12.27 6.54 12.74
C GLY A 20 10.75 6.72 12.78
N SER A 21 10.10 7.00 11.66
CA SER A 21 8.64 7.12 11.60
C SER A 21 7.94 5.76 11.67
N HIS A 22 6.72 5.74 12.20
CA HIS A 22 5.94 4.51 12.37
C HIS A 22 4.75 4.48 11.41
N VAL A 23 4.64 3.39 10.62
CA VAL A 23 3.55 3.21 9.65
C VAL A 23 2.75 1.96 9.96
N ARG A 24 1.42 2.08 9.95
CA ARG A 24 0.52 0.92 10.15
C ARG A 24 0.25 0.23 8.81
N LEU A 25 1.05 -0.77 8.47
CA LEU A 25 0.89 -1.50 7.20
C LEU A 25 -0.52 -2.09 7.03
N GLY A 26 -1.10 -2.65 8.09
CA GLY A 26 -2.42 -3.29 8.04
C GLY A 26 -3.58 -2.35 7.69
N VAL A 27 -3.35 -1.02 7.69
CA VAL A 27 -4.32 -0.02 7.20
C VAL A 27 -3.79 0.85 6.07
N PHE A 28 -2.48 0.83 5.80
CA PHE A 28 -1.85 1.62 4.76
C PHE A 28 -2.49 1.37 3.39
N LEU A 29 -2.51 0.11 2.95
CA LEU A 29 -3.02 -0.23 1.62
C LEU A 29 -4.54 0.04 1.48
N PRO A 30 -5.42 -0.33 2.43
CA PRO A 30 -6.83 0.06 2.40
C PRO A 30 -7.07 1.57 2.35
N ASN A 31 -6.27 2.35 3.09
CA ASN A 31 -6.39 3.81 3.11
C ASN A 31 -5.91 4.44 1.80
N ALA A 32 -4.79 3.96 1.26
CA ALA A 32 -4.26 4.40 -0.04
C ALA A 32 -5.29 4.15 -1.15
N LYS A 33 -5.88 2.94 -1.20
CA LYS A 33 -6.93 2.61 -2.17
C LYS A 33 -8.17 3.49 -2.00
N SER A 34 -8.64 3.71 -0.77
CA SER A 34 -9.81 4.57 -0.48
C SER A 34 -9.58 6.03 -0.87
N ARG A 35 -8.33 6.50 -0.82
CA ARG A 35 -7.94 7.87 -1.15
C ARG A 35 -7.25 7.98 -2.50
N ARG A 36 -7.36 6.96 -3.38
CA ARG A 36 -6.69 6.90 -4.69
C ARG A 36 -6.85 8.18 -5.50
N ALA A 37 -8.03 8.79 -5.49
CA ALA A 37 -8.32 10.03 -6.21
C ALA A 37 -7.48 11.24 -5.76
N LYS A 38 -6.83 11.17 -4.59
CA LYS A 38 -5.94 12.21 -4.05
C LYS A 38 -4.45 11.89 -4.25
N LEU A 39 -4.13 10.72 -4.79
CA LEU A 39 -2.74 10.32 -5.03
C LEU A 39 -2.26 10.90 -6.37
N THR A 40 -1.05 11.41 -6.39
CA THR A 40 -0.39 11.84 -7.63
C THR A 40 0.09 10.63 -8.44
N ALA A 41 0.40 10.83 -9.72
CA ALA A 41 0.98 9.77 -10.55
C ALA A 41 2.28 9.20 -9.94
N ASP A 42 3.16 10.07 -9.43
CA ASP A 42 4.38 9.66 -8.69
C ASP A 42 4.11 8.81 -7.44
N GLN A 43 2.97 9.00 -6.79
CA GLN A 43 2.58 8.17 -5.64
C GLN A 43 1.93 6.85 -6.07
N LEU A 44 1.27 6.82 -7.22
CA LEU A 44 0.63 5.63 -7.78
C LEU A 44 1.63 4.68 -8.43
N GLN A 45 2.68 5.21 -9.08
CA GLN A 45 3.66 4.40 -9.82
C GLN A 45 4.33 3.33 -8.93
N PRO A 46 4.87 3.64 -7.73
CA PRO A 46 5.46 2.61 -6.86
C PRO A 46 4.44 1.56 -6.42
N LEU A 47 3.17 1.93 -6.27
CA LEU A 47 2.11 1.00 -5.91
C LEU A 47 1.79 0.06 -7.09
N ALA A 48 1.77 0.58 -8.31
CA ALA A 48 1.62 -0.21 -9.53
C ALA A 48 2.81 -1.17 -9.74
N ASP A 49 4.04 -0.72 -9.50
CA ASP A 49 5.26 -1.53 -9.60
C ASP A 49 5.27 -2.70 -8.60
N LEU A 50 4.57 -2.56 -7.46
CA LEU A 50 4.33 -3.62 -6.49
C LEU A 50 3.21 -4.61 -6.91
N GLY A 51 2.62 -4.45 -8.10
CA GLY A 51 1.56 -5.31 -8.64
C GLY A 51 0.14 -4.95 -8.17
N LEU A 52 -0.08 -3.72 -7.71
CA LEU A 52 -1.41 -3.25 -7.33
C LEU A 52 -2.16 -2.73 -8.56
N GLU A 53 -2.91 -3.60 -9.22
CA GLU A 53 -3.68 -3.29 -10.45
C GLU A 53 -4.55 -2.03 -10.34
N TRP A 54 -5.10 -1.75 -9.15
CA TRP A 54 -5.92 -0.56 -8.95
C TRP A 54 -5.12 0.75 -9.01
N ALA A 55 -3.80 0.71 -8.87
CA ALA A 55 -2.93 1.88 -8.94
C ALA A 55 -2.40 2.14 -10.37
N ALA A 56 -2.47 1.15 -11.27
CA ALA A 56 -2.07 1.27 -12.68
C ALA A 56 -3.18 1.84 -13.59
N ALA A 57 -4.39 2.01 -13.04
CA ALA A 57 -5.60 2.39 -13.76
C ALA A 57 -5.93 3.88 -13.62
#